data_AF-A0AAV9AQX7-F1
#
_entry.id   AF-A0AAV9AQX7-F1
#
_cell.length_a   1.000
_cell.length_b   1.000
_cell.length_c   1.000
_cell.angle_alpha   90.00
_cell.angle_beta   90.00
_cell.angle_gamma   90.00
#
_symmetry.space_group_name_H-M   'P 1'
#
loop_
_entity.id
_entity.type
_entity.pdbx_description
1 polymer ?
#
loop_
_entity_poly.entity_id
_entity_poly.type
_entity_poly.pdbx_seq_one_letter_code
_entity_poly.pdbx_strand_id
1 'polypeptide(L)'
;MEKDDIDNEDEDADEDEILDDDGDFSDDYDSDVSQKSFQTRKKNRWLKSFFESLDDLTVDQINGSTRQWHCPACHSGPGAIDWYNGLQPLMTHAKTKRSKRVKLHRELASLLEEELHNRGTSVLPASEAFGKWKGLHELMKDHEIVWPPMVVVMNTLLKRGENDKWLGMGNEELLEYFHMYPAVKARHSYGPHGHRGMSVLIFEASAIGYLESKRLHQHFSEQETDRDAWDRCRQLFLPGGNRQLYGYMATKEDLDIFNQHSQGKSRLKFDMVSYYEKVSGPMRQMGEDTQLLSFYKKSYAKEKLTSDILKADVGVLSQRLKETREENKFVRLRSKIQHEEHKEEMDSQESFFKNQLEKIHTSMEEKEQMLEKLLQDDRNAKQVGVDSGSNEDRQLKEVEVAKFIEVQTKDIEEYETERDRIIEEYKNEKLKMRQRHFEEEVELEKKLNATLAQLVEKHVPKAPIDDGTDE
;
A
#
# COMPACT_ATOMS: atom_id res chain seq x y z
N MET A 1 30.36 35.84 21.24
CA MET A 1 30.89 36.37 22.51
C MET A 1 30.43 35.39 23.56
N GLU A 2 31.24 34.60 24.24
CA GLU A 2 32.69 34.47 24.48
C GLU A 2 32.87 32.95 24.81
N LYS A 3 33.71 32.15 24.13
CA LYS A 3 35.13 31.89 24.42
C LYS A 3 35.50 31.98 25.90
N ASP A 4 36.08 30.90 26.44
CA ASP A 4 37.31 30.96 27.23
C ASP A 4 37.94 29.57 27.29
N ASP A 5 38.97 29.41 26.45
CA ASP A 5 40.09 28.51 26.66
C ASP A 5 41.00 29.13 27.73
N ILE A 6 41.51 28.34 28.66
CA ILE A 6 42.69 28.69 29.45
C ILE A 6 43.63 27.48 29.45
N ASP A 7 44.62 27.54 28.56
CA ASP A 7 45.92 26.90 28.74
C ASP A 7 46.61 27.50 29.96
N ASN A 8 47.35 26.68 30.70
CA ASN A 8 48.50 27.16 31.46
C ASN A 8 49.62 26.13 31.36
N GLU A 9 50.66 26.57 30.66
CA GLU A 9 51.97 25.99 30.49
C GLU A 9 52.82 26.17 31.77
N ASP A 10 53.77 25.23 31.89
CA ASP A 10 55.16 25.40 32.33
C ASP A 10 55.62 25.49 33.80
N GLU A 11 56.87 25.01 33.91
CA GLU A 11 57.95 25.29 34.85
C GLU A 11 58.33 24.18 35.86
N ASP A 12 59.26 23.34 35.40
CA ASP A 12 60.64 23.18 35.91
C ASP A 12 60.89 22.97 37.42
N ALA A 13 61.58 21.86 37.75
CA ALA A 13 62.70 21.88 38.70
C ALA A 13 63.50 20.57 38.63
N ASP A 14 64.80 20.76 38.48
CA ASP A 14 65.88 19.81 38.28
C ASP A 14 66.21 18.90 39.48
N GLU A 15 66.92 17.82 39.14
CA GLU A 15 68.06 17.21 39.85
C GLU A 15 67.95 16.89 41.35
N ASP A 16 68.01 15.59 41.65
CA ASP A 16 68.87 15.11 42.75
C ASP A 16 69.53 13.78 42.33
N GLU A 17 70.80 13.92 41.97
CA GLU A 17 71.80 12.88 41.77
C GLU A 17 72.21 12.33 43.15
N ILE A 18 71.86 11.08 43.48
CA ILE A 18 72.47 10.38 44.61
C ILE A 18 73.14 9.10 44.11
N LEU A 19 74.46 9.18 44.26
CA LEU A 19 75.52 8.21 44.03
C LEU A 19 75.27 6.81 44.58
N ASP A 20 75.74 5.84 43.80
CA ASP A 20 75.99 4.44 44.17
C ASP A 20 76.88 4.31 45.43
N ASP A 21 76.55 3.30 46.26
CA ASP A 21 77.53 2.59 47.10
C ASP A 21 77.08 1.11 47.26
N ASP A 22 77.50 0.34 46.26
CA ASP A 22 78.10 -1.00 46.28
C ASP A 22 77.76 -2.01 47.40
N GLY A 23 77.48 -3.26 46.97
CA GLY A 23 77.74 -4.42 47.83
C GLY A 23 77.10 -5.73 47.38
N ASP A 24 77.83 -6.49 46.56
CA ASP A 24 77.78 -7.96 46.46
C ASP A 24 76.88 -8.59 45.37
N PHE A 25 77.32 -8.47 44.11
CA PHE A 25 77.26 -9.59 43.14
C PHE A 25 78.41 -9.47 42.12
N SER A 26 79.65 -9.66 42.58
CA SER A 26 80.76 -10.17 41.75
C SER A 26 80.87 -11.67 42.04
N ASP A 27 81.18 -12.59 41.16
CA ASP A 27 81.42 -12.64 39.72
C ASP A 27 81.58 -14.15 39.53
N ASP A 28 80.77 -14.76 38.65
CA ASP A 28 81.16 -15.99 37.98
C ASP A 28 80.09 -16.41 36.96
N TYR A 29 80.52 -16.40 35.69
CA TYR A 29 80.11 -17.32 34.64
C TYR A 29 78.71 -17.18 34.02
N ASP A 30 78.71 -16.52 32.86
CA ASP A 30 78.73 -17.17 31.54
C ASP A 30 77.60 -16.75 30.59
N SER A 31 78.03 -16.34 29.41
CA SER A 31 77.24 -15.87 28.29
C SER A 31 76.65 -17.05 27.53
N ASP A 32 75.79 -17.83 28.18
CA ASP A 32 74.93 -18.81 27.53
C ASP A 32 73.47 -18.59 27.93
N VAL A 33 72.70 -18.04 26.98
CA VAL A 33 71.23 -18.07 26.96
C VAL A 33 70.80 -19.52 26.71
N SER A 34 71.04 -20.39 27.68
CA SER A 34 70.43 -21.71 27.74
C SER A 34 69.05 -21.58 28.38
N GLN A 35 68.04 -22.04 27.65
CA GLN A 35 66.65 -22.10 28.08
C GLN A 35 66.53 -22.89 29.39
N LYS A 36 66.45 -22.21 30.53
CA LYS A 36 65.92 -22.85 31.75
C LYS A 36 64.48 -23.27 31.43
N SER A 37 64.21 -24.58 31.45
CA SER A 37 62.87 -25.11 31.18
C SER A 37 61.84 -24.51 32.14
N PHE A 38 60.60 -24.34 31.67
CA PHE A 38 59.48 -23.76 32.41
C PHE A 38 59.35 -24.29 33.85
N GLN A 39 59.47 -25.61 34.02
CA GLN A 39 59.43 -26.31 35.32
C GLN A 39 60.61 -25.98 36.24
N THR A 40 61.77 -25.64 35.69
CA THR A 40 62.97 -25.25 36.46
C THR A 40 62.85 -23.83 36.98
N ARG A 41 62.21 -22.94 36.22
CA ARG A 41 61.96 -21.54 36.60
C ARG A 41 60.90 -21.41 37.70
N LYS A 42 59.86 -22.25 37.68
CA LYS A 42 58.88 -22.36 38.79
C LYS A 42 59.52 -22.67 40.15
N LYS A 43 60.63 -23.43 40.15
CA LYS A 43 61.33 -23.86 41.37
C LYS A 43 62.27 -22.81 41.97
N ASN A 44 62.28 -21.57 41.45
CA ASN A 44 63.00 -20.46 42.06
C ASN A 44 62.57 -20.29 43.53
N ARG A 45 63.53 -20.08 44.44
CA ARG A 45 63.33 -20.02 45.91
C ARG A 45 62.19 -19.07 46.31
N TRP A 46 61.95 -18.01 45.54
CA TRP A 46 60.92 -17.00 45.80
C TRP A 46 59.54 -17.34 45.21
N LEU A 47 59.47 -18.15 44.16
CA LEU A 47 58.23 -18.43 43.40
C LEU A 47 57.66 -19.83 43.66
N LYS A 48 58.49 -20.73 44.17
CA LYS A 48 58.17 -22.16 44.36
C LYS A 48 56.90 -22.39 45.17
N SER A 49 56.78 -21.77 46.35
CA SER A 49 55.61 -21.96 47.22
C SER A 49 54.31 -21.46 46.58
N PHE A 50 54.39 -20.42 45.77
CA PHE A 50 53.24 -19.87 45.06
C PHE A 50 52.76 -20.79 43.94
N PHE A 51 53.67 -21.30 43.10
CA PHE A 51 53.29 -22.21 42.02
C PHE A 51 52.86 -23.59 42.53
N GLU A 52 53.44 -24.09 43.62
CA GLU A 52 52.94 -25.31 44.29
C GLU A 52 51.49 -25.13 44.75
N SER A 53 51.16 -23.98 45.37
CA SER A 53 49.78 -23.68 45.77
C SER A 53 48.81 -23.46 44.60
N LEU A 54 49.33 -23.17 43.41
CA LEU A 54 48.56 -22.94 42.18
C LEU A 54 48.34 -24.25 41.42
N ASP A 55 49.30 -25.16 41.47
CA ASP A 55 49.23 -26.52 40.91
C ASP A 55 48.14 -27.37 41.59
N ASP A 56 47.83 -27.13 42.86
CA ASP A 56 46.76 -27.82 43.60
C ASP A 56 45.32 -27.36 43.28
N LEU A 57 45.14 -26.32 42.46
CA LEU A 57 43.82 -25.70 42.21
C LEU A 57 43.25 -26.01 40.84
N THR A 58 41.92 -26.14 40.77
CA THR A 58 41.20 -26.26 39.49
C THR A 58 41.09 -24.92 38.78
N VAL A 59 40.89 -24.97 37.46
CA VAL A 59 40.76 -23.79 36.58
C VAL A 59 39.67 -22.81 37.07
N ASP A 60 38.55 -23.33 37.56
CA ASP A 60 37.44 -22.51 38.07
C ASP A 60 37.78 -21.83 39.41
N GLN A 61 38.58 -22.48 40.25
CA GLN A 61 39.03 -21.92 41.53
C GLN A 61 40.13 -20.87 41.37
N ILE A 62 40.96 -21.01 40.34
CA ILE A 62 42.01 -20.03 40.00
C ILE A 62 41.39 -18.72 39.48
N ASN A 63 40.31 -18.81 38.71
CA ASN A 63 39.59 -17.67 38.13
C ASN A 63 38.54 -17.04 39.07
N GLY A 64 38.37 -17.56 40.28
CA GLY A 64 37.45 -17.00 41.27
C GLY A 64 37.85 -15.58 41.68
N SER A 65 36.96 -14.60 41.42
CA SER A 65 37.18 -13.18 41.72
C SER A 65 37.31 -12.86 43.22
N THR A 66 36.90 -13.80 44.09
CA THR A 66 36.95 -13.67 45.55
C THR A 66 38.23 -14.20 46.18
N ARG A 67 39.10 -14.88 45.42
CA ARG A 67 40.32 -15.48 45.97
C ARG A 67 41.44 -14.44 46.04
N GLN A 68 42.04 -14.31 47.22
CA GLN A 68 43.14 -13.38 47.46
C GLN A 68 44.49 -14.04 47.17
N TRP A 69 45.32 -13.33 46.42
CA TRP A 69 46.67 -13.77 46.05
C TRP A 69 47.71 -12.79 46.57
N HIS A 70 48.80 -13.31 47.13
CA HIS A 70 49.95 -12.49 47.52
C HIS A 70 51.02 -12.53 46.43
N CYS A 71 51.70 -11.40 46.17
CA CYS A 71 52.82 -11.38 45.22
C CYS A 71 54.13 -11.85 45.87
N PRO A 72 54.69 -13.02 45.49
CA PRO A 72 55.86 -13.58 46.17
C PRO A 72 57.12 -12.71 46.06
N ALA A 73 57.22 -11.88 45.02
CA ALA A 73 58.33 -10.95 44.81
C ALA A 73 58.31 -9.74 45.76
N CYS A 74 57.13 -9.37 46.28
CA CYS A 74 56.92 -8.22 47.17
C CYS A 74 56.99 -8.57 48.67
N HIS A 75 57.18 -9.84 49.03
CA HIS A 75 57.18 -10.25 50.44
C HIS A 75 58.26 -9.48 51.23
N SER A 76 57.84 -8.74 52.26
CA SER A 76 58.67 -7.94 53.19
C SER A 76 59.26 -6.61 52.64
N GLY A 77 58.53 -5.88 51.79
CA GLY A 77 58.92 -4.51 51.37
C GLY A 77 58.01 -3.42 51.97
N PRO A 78 58.54 -2.25 52.40
CA PRO A 78 57.70 -1.15 52.88
C PRO A 78 56.83 -0.60 51.73
N GLY A 79 55.51 -0.54 51.95
CA GLY A 79 54.52 -0.10 50.95
C GLY A 79 54.01 -1.17 49.98
N ALA A 80 54.23 -2.46 50.25
CA ALA A 80 53.66 -3.55 49.46
C ALA A 80 52.18 -3.79 49.83
N ILE A 81 51.30 -3.84 48.83
CA ILE A 81 49.97 -4.43 49.00
C ILE A 81 50.18 -5.94 49.07
N ASP A 82 49.94 -6.53 50.23
CA ASP A 82 50.18 -7.96 50.47
C ASP A 82 49.15 -8.86 49.76
N TRP A 83 47.98 -8.35 49.38
CA TRP A 83 46.89 -9.18 48.85
C TRP A 83 46.17 -8.54 47.65
N TYR A 84 46.00 -9.33 46.58
CA TYR A 84 45.29 -8.98 45.34
C TYR A 84 44.03 -9.83 45.22
N ASN A 85 42.87 -9.20 45.04
CA ASN A 85 41.60 -9.91 44.81
C ASN A 85 41.54 -10.42 43.36
N GLY A 86 41.77 -11.73 43.17
CA GLY A 86 41.85 -12.37 41.87
C GLY A 86 43.25 -12.35 41.26
N LEU A 87 43.44 -13.18 40.22
CA LEU A 87 44.74 -13.33 39.56
C LEU A 87 45.09 -12.14 38.64
N GLN A 88 44.06 -11.41 38.18
CA GLN A 88 44.19 -10.25 37.28
C GLN A 88 44.90 -9.06 37.93
N PRO A 89 44.54 -8.61 39.16
CA PRO A 89 45.27 -7.52 39.81
C PRO A 89 46.69 -7.92 40.19
N LEU A 90 46.95 -9.21 40.47
CA LEU A 90 48.31 -9.71 40.70
C LEU A 90 49.16 -9.66 39.42
N MET A 91 48.59 -10.08 38.28
CA MET A 91 49.27 -10.07 36.99
C MET A 91 49.61 -8.64 36.54
N THR A 92 48.66 -7.72 36.66
CA THR A 92 48.87 -6.30 36.33
C THR A 92 49.92 -5.67 37.24
N HIS A 93 49.90 -5.97 38.55
CA HIS A 93 50.95 -5.56 39.47
C HIS A 93 52.34 -6.09 39.06
N ALA A 94 52.46 -7.39 38.78
CA ALA A 94 53.73 -8.00 38.39
C ALA A 94 54.29 -7.43 37.07
N LYS A 95 53.42 -7.05 36.11
CA LYS A 95 53.84 -6.41 34.85
C LYS A 95 54.23 -4.94 35.00
N THR A 96 53.60 -4.21 35.93
CA THR A 96 53.73 -2.74 36.03
C THR A 96 54.69 -2.28 37.14
N LYS A 97 55.09 -3.14 38.08
CA LYS A 97 55.97 -2.76 39.19
C LYS A 97 57.38 -2.40 38.69
N ARG A 98 57.79 -1.16 38.92
CA ARG A 98 59.10 -0.60 38.50
C ARG A 98 60.12 -0.41 39.63
N SER A 99 59.76 -0.72 40.88
CA SER A 99 60.62 -0.54 42.06
C SER A 99 60.90 -1.87 42.76
N LYS A 100 62.17 -2.08 43.20
CA LYS A 100 62.76 -3.26 43.88
C LYS A 100 62.41 -4.64 43.29
N ARG A 101 63.40 -5.51 43.06
CA ARG A 101 63.20 -6.89 42.54
C ARG A 101 62.39 -6.98 41.23
N VAL A 102 62.53 -6.00 40.34
CA VAL A 102 61.80 -5.91 39.05
C VAL A 102 61.96 -7.17 38.19
N LYS A 103 63.14 -7.80 38.19
CA LYS A 103 63.39 -9.05 37.45
C LYS A 103 62.51 -10.21 37.95
N LEU A 104 62.25 -10.32 39.26
CA LEU A 104 61.36 -11.34 39.84
C LEU A 104 59.89 -11.06 39.52
N HIS A 105 59.48 -9.79 39.49
CA HIS A 105 58.13 -9.41 39.07
C HIS A 105 57.87 -9.75 37.60
N ARG A 106 58.83 -9.45 36.71
CA ARG A 106 58.75 -9.83 35.30
C ARG A 106 58.73 -11.35 35.12
N GLU A 107 59.58 -12.08 35.85
CA GLU A 107 59.61 -13.54 35.80
C GLU A 107 58.30 -14.17 36.32
N LEU A 108 57.73 -13.66 37.41
CA LEU A 108 56.43 -14.09 37.92
C LEU A 108 55.32 -13.87 36.88
N ALA A 109 55.28 -12.70 36.23
CA ALA A 109 54.30 -12.39 35.21
C ALA A 109 54.41 -13.34 34.01
N SER A 110 55.62 -13.57 33.50
CA SER A 110 55.86 -14.49 32.38
C SER A 110 55.47 -15.93 32.72
N LEU A 111 55.82 -16.43 33.92
CA LEU A 111 55.49 -17.80 34.32
C LEU A 111 54.00 -18.00 34.57
N LEU A 112 53.32 -17.01 35.13
CA LEU A 112 51.87 -17.04 35.31
C LEU A 112 51.15 -17.04 33.96
N GLU A 113 51.62 -16.25 33.00
CA GLU A 113 51.03 -16.16 31.65
C GLU A 113 51.20 -17.47 30.88
N GLU A 114 52.36 -18.10 30.96
CA GLU A 114 52.64 -19.41 30.38
C GLU A 114 51.86 -20.55 31.07
N GLU A 115 51.66 -20.50 32.40
CA GLU A 115 50.85 -21.49 33.13
C GLU A 115 49.36 -21.39 32.76
N LEU A 116 48.83 -20.18 32.67
CA LEU A 116 47.45 -19.93 32.29
C LEU A 116 47.19 -20.37 30.85
N HIS A 117 48.15 -20.12 29.96
CA HIS A 117 48.11 -20.60 28.58
C HIS A 117 48.10 -22.13 28.51
N ASN A 118 48.98 -22.81 29.26
CA ASN A 118 49.04 -24.27 29.32
C ASN A 118 47.77 -24.91 29.90
N ARG A 119 47.04 -24.21 30.76
CA ARG A 119 45.74 -24.65 31.32
C ARG A 119 44.53 -24.28 30.46
N GLY A 120 44.75 -23.66 29.30
CA GLY A 120 43.68 -23.31 28.35
C GLY A 120 42.84 -22.09 28.77
N THR A 121 43.35 -21.25 29.68
CA THR A 121 42.65 -20.04 30.14
C THR A 121 43.50 -18.80 29.95
N SER A 122 43.03 -17.80 29.22
CA SER A 122 43.69 -16.50 29.18
C SER A 122 43.03 -15.53 30.17
N VAL A 123 43.87 -14.80 30.89
CA VAL A 123 43.49 -13.69 31.76
C VAL A 123 43.22 -12.49 30.83
N LEU A 124 41.99 -12.40 30.30
CA LEU A 124 41.52 -11.23 29.56
C LEU A 124 41.29 -10.07 30.54
N PRO A 125 41.72 -8.83 30.24
CA PRO A 125 41.48 -7.70 31.12
C PRO A 125 39.97 -7.49 31.33
N ALA A 126 39.57 -7.21 32.58
CA ALA A 126 38.16 -7.11 32.99
C ALA A 126 37.33 -6.08 32.17
N SER A 127 37.98 -5.15 31.48
CA SER A 127 37.34 -4.18 30.59
C SER A 127 36.78 -4.78 29.29
N GLU A 128 37.17 -6.01 28.90
CA GLU A 128 36.80 -6.60 27.61
C GLU A 128 35.62 -7.60 27.67
N ALA A 129 35.02 -7.79 28.85
CA ALA A 129 33.96 -8.75 29.09
C ALA A 129 32.53 -8.16 28.98
N PHE A 130 32.38 -6.83 29.04
CA PHE A 130 31.06 -6.19 28.92
C PHE A 130 30.62 -6.14 27.45
N GLY A 131 29.44 -6.70 27.14
CA GLY A 131 28.81 -6.62 25.82
C GLY A 131 29.16 -7.76 24.85
N LYS A 132 29.98 -8.75 25.24
CA LYS A 132 30.24 -9.94 24.42
C LYS A 132 29.19 -11.02 24.69
N TRP A 133 28.07 -10.95 23.97
CA TRP A 133 27.05 -11.98 24.00
C TRP A 133 27.47 -13.15 23.11
N LYS A 134 27.62 -14.34 23.69
CA LYS A 134 27.74 -15.56 22.90
C LYS A 134 26.35 -15.93 22.40
N GLY A 135 26.05 -15.57 21.15
CA GLY A 135 24.81 -15.96 20.47
C GLY A 135 24.70 -17.47 20.27
N LEU A 136 23.55 -17.93 19.80
CA LEU A 136 23.38 -19.30 19.33
C LEU A 136 24.37 -19.56 18.18
N HIS A 137 24.92 -20.77 18.12
CA HIS A 137 25.80 -21.15 17.02
C HIS A 137 24.99 -21.04 15.71
N GLU A 138 25.34 -20.08 14.86
CA GLU A 138 24.58 -19.66 13.66
C GLU A 138 24.48 -20.73 12.57
N LEU A 139 25.10 -21.89 12.81
CA LEU A 139 24.96 -23.10 12.01
C LEU A 139 24.00 -24.04 12.73
N MET A 140 22.69 -23.77 12.64
CA MET A 140 21.75 -24.89 12.63
C MET A 140 22.11 -25.72 11.41
N LYS A 141 22.98 -26.72 11.59
CA LYS A 141 23.27 -27.69 10.54
C LYS A 141 21.92 -28.26 10.14
N ASP A 142 21.55 -28.01 8.89
CA ASP A 142 20.39 -28.65 8.31
C ASP A 142 20.51 -30.16 8.52
N HIS A 143 19.40 -30.80 8.88
CA HIS A 143 19.37 -32.21 9.21
C HIS A 143 18.37 -32.93 8.34
N GLU A 144 18.65 -34.19 8.06
CA GLU A 144 17.79 -35.03 7.25
C GLU A 144 16.57 -35.50 8.06
N ILE A 145 15.40 -35.38 7.45
CA ILE A 145 14.12 -35.87 7.98
C ILE A 145 13.51 -36.86 7.00
N VAL A 146 12.67 -37.75 7.54
CA VAL A 146 11.85 -38.67 6.75
C VAL A 146 10.71 -37.91 6.07
N TRP A 147 10.48 -38.18 4.79
CA TRP A 147 9.41 -37.59 3.99
C TRP A 147 8.61 -38.65 3.21
N PRO A 148 7.27 -38.57 3.17
CA PRO A 148 6.40 -37.68 3.95
C PRO A 148 6.59 -37.80 5.47
N PRO A 149 6.18 -36.80 6.27
CA PRO A 149 6.31 -36.85 7.72
C PRO A 149 5.53 -38.04 8.31
N MET A 150 6.21 -38.84 9.13
CA MET A 150 5.67 -40.10 9.65
C MET A 150 5.92 -40.23 11.15
N VAL A 151 4.92 -40.73 11.86
CA VAL A 151 5.02 -41.08 13.29
C VAL A 151 4.87 -42.58 13.43
N VAL A 152 5.85 -43.23 14.04
CA VAL A 152 5.79 -44.65 14.39
C VAL A 152 4.98 -44.79 15.67
N VAL A 153 4.07 -45.76 15.70
CA VAL A 153 3.27 -46.14 16.87
C VAL A 153 3.54 -47.61 17.20
N MET A 154 4.05 -47.85 18.40
CA MET A 154 4.43 -49.16 18.92
C MET A 154 3.35 -49.73 19.85
N ASN A 155 3.48 -51.02 20.16
CA ASN A 155 2.54 -51.80 20.97
C ASN A 155 1.14 -51.91 20.35
N THR A 156 1.05 -52.11 19.04
CA THR A 156 -0.23 -52.27 18.32
C THR A 156 -0.62 -53.74 18.07
N LEU A 157 -0.03 -54.69 18.81
CA LEU A 157 -0.39 -56.13 18.78
C LEU A 157 -1.60 -56.39 19.66
N LEU A 158 -2.60 -57.15 19.19
CA LEU A 158 -3.81 -57.47 19.95
C LEU A 158 -3.81 -58.91 20.46
N LYS A 159 -4.12 -59.88 19.60
CA LYS A 159 -4.27 -61.29 19.95
C LYS A 159 -3.78 -62.20 18.83
N ARG A 160 -3.53 -63.46 19.14
CA ARG A 160 -3.28 -64.49 18.12
C ARG A 160 -4.63 -64.92 17.53
N GLY A 161 -4.74 -64.86 16.20
CA GLY A 161 -5.92 -65.33 15.48
C GLY A 161 -5.94 -66.86 15.35
N GLU A 162 -7.05 -67.37 14.81
CA GLU A 162 -7.28 -68.82 14.61
C GLU A 162 -6.23 -69.49 13.71
N ASN A 163 -5.62 -68.72 12.81
CA ASN A 163 -4.55 -69.18 11.91
C ASN A 163 -3.15 -69.14 12.55
N ASP A 164 -3.07 -69.04 13.88
CA ASP A 164 -1.82 -68.95 14.64
C ASP A 164 -0.94 -67.72 14.31
N LYS A 165 -1.52 -66.73 13.61
CA LYS A 165 -0.91 -65.45 13.23
C LYS A 165 -1.34 -64.33 14.18
N TRP A 166 -0.44 -63.40 14.49
CA TRP A 166 -0.74 -62.22 15.29
C TRP A 166 -1.66 -61.25 14.55
N LEU A 167 -2.74 -60.84 15.21
CA LEU A 167 -3.62 -59.75 14.82
C LEU A 167 -3.20 -58.48 15.57
N GLY A 168 -3.40 -57.33 14.94
CA GLY A 168 -3.12 -56.01 15.50
C GLY A 168 -4.23 -55.02 15.21
N MET A 169 -4.01 -53.78 15.62
CA MET A 169 -4.89 -52.65 15.37
C MET A 169 -5.16 -52.47 13.86
N GLY A 170 -6.38 -52.09 13.49
CA GLY A 170 -6.74 -51.79 12.10
C GLY A 170 -6.25 -50.41 11.62
N ASN A 171 -6.22 -50.21 10.30
CA ASN A 171 -5.83 -48.90 9.73
C ASN A 171 -6.83 -47.80 10.15
N GLU A 172 -8.14 -48.07 10.03
CA GLU A 172 -9.20 -47.12 10.38
C GLU A 172 -9.26 -46.90 11.89
N GLU A 173 -9.12 -47.96 12.68
CA GLU A 173 -9.06 -47.90 14.15
C GLU A 173 -7.90 -47.01 14.64
N LEU A 174 -6.71 -47.12 14.03
CA LEU A 174 -5.57 -46.27 14.38
C LEU A 174 -5.81 -44.80 14.00
N LEU A 175 -6.42 -44.54 12.84
CA LEU A 175 -6.75 -43.17 12.42
C LEU A 175 -7.82 -42.54 13.31
N GLU A 176 -8.85 -43.29 13.69
CA GLU A 176 -9.91 -42.83 14.58
C GLU A 176 -9.37 -42.56 15.99
N TYR A 177 -8.46 -43.41 16.49
CA TYR A 177 -7.80 -43.18 17.77
C TYR A 177 -7.02 -41.85 17.80
N PHE A 178 -6.34 -41.53 16.71
CA PHE A 178 -5.57 -40.28 16.57
C PHE A 178 -6.31 -39.18 15.77
N HIS A 179 -7.64 -39.16 15.76
CA HIS A 179 -8.44 -38.21 14.96
C HIS A 179 -8.15 -36.73 15.22
N MET A 180 -7.60 -36.38 16.38
CA MET A 180 -7.20 -35.00 16.71
C MET A 180 -5.99 -34.53 15.88
N TYR A 181 -5.28 -35.45 15.24
CA TYR A 181 -4.13 -35.18 14.38
C TYR A 181 -4.50 -35.50 12.93
N PRO A 182 -4.20 -34.60 11.97
CA PRO A 182 -4.57 -34.77 10.57
C PRO A 182 -3.65 -35.76 9.84
N ALA A 183 -3.62 -37.02 10.29
CA ALA A 183 -2.95 -38.10 9.59
C ALA A 183 -3.77 -38.53 8.37
N VAL A 184 -3.12 -38.64 7.21
CA VAL A 184 -3.78 -38.97 5.93
C VAL A 184 -3.94 -40.49 5.78
N LYS A 185 -2.97 -41.27 6.28
CA LYS A 185 -2.96 -42.74 6.14
C LYS A 185 -2.35 -43.40 7.36
N ALA A 186 -2.86 -44.58 7.70
CA ALA A 186 -2.23 -45.53 8.62
C ALA A 186 -1.69 -46.74 7.86
N ARG A 187 -0.57 -47.28 8.32
CA ARG A 187 0.02 -48.53 7.83
C ARG A 187 0.58 -49.35 8.99
N HIS A 188 0.66 -50.66 8.81
CA HIS A 188 1.19 -51.57 9.81
C HIS A 188 2.29 -52.47 9.24
N SER A 189 3.24 -52.86 10.08
CA SER A 189 4.28 -53.80 9.71
C SER A 189 3.78 -55.24 9.88
N TYR A 190 3.94 -56.05 8.84
CA TYR A 190 3.56 -57.46 8.81
C TYR A 190 4.79 -58.33 8.51
N GLY A 191 4.83 -59.52 9.11
CA GLY A 191 5.88 -60.51 8.88
C GLY A 191 5.29 -61.93 8.75
N PRO A 192 6.15 -62.97 8.71
CA PRO A 192 5.73 -64.36 8.56
C PRO A 192 4.67 -64.82 9.58
N HIS A 193 4.75 -64.27 10.80
CA HIS A 193 3.86 -64.58 11.92
C HIS A 193 2.65 -63.63 12.05
N GLY A 194 2.35 -62.81 11.02
CA GLY A 194 1.28 -61.82 11.06
C GLY A 194 1.75 -60.42 11.43
N HIS A 195 0.91 -59.66 12.13
CA HIS A 195 1.17 -58.29 12.54
C HIS A 195 2.39 -58.22 13.49
N ARG A 196 3.22 -57.17 13.40
CA ARG A 196 4.49 -57.05 14.18
C ARG A 196 4.43 -56.10 15.37
N GLY A 197 3.31 -55.41 15.58
CA GLY A 197 3.13 -54.48 16.71
C GLY A 197 3.72 -53.10 16.50
N MET A 198 3.99 -52.78 15.24
CA MET A 198 4.51 -51.49 14.79
C MET A 198 3.59 -50.97 13.70
N SER A 199 3.12 -49.75 13.88
CA SER A 199 2.28 -49.01 12.94
C SER A 199 2.91 -47.67 12.62
N VAL A 200 2.50 -47.07 11.51
CA VAL A 200 2.96 -45.75 11.08
C VAL A 200 1.76 -44.92 10.68
N LEU A 201 1.67 -43.71 11.25
CA LEU A 201 0.79 -42.64 10.80
C LEU A 201 1.55 -41.77 9.80
N ILE A 202 0.97 -41.58 8.62
CA ILE A 202 1.53 -40.80 7.52
C ILE A 202 0.76 -39.51 7.43
N PHE A 203 1.45 -38.39 7.60
CA PHE A 203 0.89 -37.05 7.53
C PHE A 203 0.96 -36.51 6.10
N GLU A 204 0.29 -35.38 5.88
CA GLU A 204 0.40 -34.65 4.63
C GLU A 204 1.87 -34.32 4.33
N ALA A 205 2.27 -34.48 3.06
CA ALA A 205 3.61 -34.12 2.58
C ALA A 205 3.74 -32.58 2.45
N SER A 206 3.55 -31.87 3.55
CA SER A 206 3.60 -30.41 3.66
C SER A 206 4.35 -29.99 4.94
N ALA A 207 4.83 -28.75 4.97
CA ALA A 207 5.47 -28.20 6.17
C ALA A 207 4.52 -28.21 7.38
N ILE A 208 3.21 -28.01 7.15
CA ILE A 208 2.16 -28.10 8.17
C ILE A 208 1.99 -29.54 8.64
N GLY A 209 1.95 -30.50 7.72
CA GLY A 209 1.90 -31.92 8.04
C GLY A 209 3.06 -32.38 8.92
N TYR A 210 4.26 -31.81 8.71
CA TYR A 210 5.42 -32.05 9.59
C TYR A 210 5.23 -31.43 10.99
N LEU A 211 4.67 -30.22 11.10
CA LEU A 211 4.41 -29.62 12.41
C LEU A 211 3.38 -30.42 13.20
N GLU A 212 2.32 -30.90 12.54
CA GLU A 212 1.32 -31.75 13.18
C GLU A 212 1.87 -33.13 13.59
N SER A 213 2.74 -33.73 12.77
CA SER A 213 3.43 -34.97 13.15
C SER A 213 4.39 -34.75 14.32
N LYS A 214 5.10 -33.62 14.34
CA LYS A 214 5.98 -33.23 15.45
C LYS A 214 5.19 -32.95 16.73
N ARG A 215 4.01 -32.35 16.62
CA ARG A 215 3.10 -32.14 17.75
C ARG A 215 2.64 -33.46 18.37
N LEU A 216 2.31 -34.46 17.55
CA LEU A 216 1.99 -35.80 18.03
C LEU A 216 3.20 -36.45 18.73
N HIS A 217 4.39 -36.34 18.14
CA HIS A 217 5.62 -36.83 18.77
C HIS A 217 5.91 -36.18 20.13
N GLN A 218 5.72 -34.86 20.24
CA GLN A 218 5.88 -34.13 21.50
C GLN A 218 4.87 -34.61 22.55
N HIS A 219 3.62 -34.84 22.16
CA HIS A 219 2.60 -35.35 23.07
C HIS A 219 2.96 -36.72 23.66
N PHE A 220 3.54 -37.63 22.87
CA PHE A 220 4.06 -38.89 23.40
C PHE A 220 5.23 -38.70 24.37
N SER A 221 6.12 -37.74 24.10
CA SER A 221 7.24 -37.42 25.00
C SER A 221 6.77 -36.81 26.32
N GLU A 222 5.78 -35.90 26.28
CA GLU A 222 5.13 -35.32 27.46
C GLU A 222 4.41 -36.37 28.32
N GLN A 223 3.90 -37.43 27.70
CA GLN A 223 3.26 -38.57 28.38
C GLN A 223 4.26 -39.65 28.80
N GLU A 224 5.58 -39.45 28.64
CA GLU A 224 6.62 -40.45 28.91
C GLU A 224 6.39 -41.78 28.16
N THR A 225 5.82 -41.71 26.96
CA THR A 225 5.48 -42.84 26.10
C THR A 225 6.14 -42.71 24.73
N ASP A 226 7.35 -42.15 24.73
CA ASP A 226 8.19 -41.96 23.55
C ASP A 226 9.07 -43.18 23.25
N ARG A 227 9.97 -43.02 22.26
CA ARG A 227 10.95 -44.05 21.86
C ARG A 227 11.76 -44.55 23.06
N ASP A 228 12.23 -43.60 23.83
CA ASP A 228 13.08 -43.78 24.99
C ASP A 228 12.39 -44.62 26.08
N ALA A 229 11.12 -44.34 26.33
CA ALA A 229 10.28 -45.17 27.21
C ALA A 229 10.11 -46.59 26.66
N TRP A 230 9.85 -46.74 25.36
CA TRP A 230 9.71 -48.06 24.72
C TRP A 230 10.98 -48.91 24.76
N ASP A 231 12.16 -48.28 24.65
CA ASP A 231 13.44 -48.98 24.67
C ASP A 231 13.88 -49.33 26.10
N ARG A 232 13.60 -48.48 27.09
CA ARG A 232 13.98 -48.70 28.49
C ARG A 232 13.01 -49.57 29.29
N CYS A 233 11.70 -49.36 29.17
CA CYS A 233 10.70 -50.06 29.97
C CYS A 233 9.40 -50.28 29.19
N ARG A 234 9.22 -51.48 28.64
CA ARG A 234 8.03 -51.86 27.85
C ARG A 234 6.84 -52.16 28.73
N GLN A 235 6.21 -51.13 29.30
CA GLN A 235 4.92 -51.31 29.94
C GLN A 235 3.85 -51.53 28.87
N LEU A 236 3.38 -52.78 28.74
CA LEU A 236 2.40 -53.14 27.72
C LEU A 236 0.98 -52.67 28.06
N PHE A 237 0.66 -52.61 29.35
CA PHE A 237 -0.68 -52.28 29.85
C PHE A 237 -0.60 -51.36 31.06
N LEU A 238 -1.51 -50.39 31.08
CA LEU A 238 -1.77 -49.54 32.24
C LEU A 238 -2.57 -50.31 33.31
N PRO A 239 -2.50 -49.88 34.59
CA PRO A 239 -3.41 -50.36 35.64
C PRO A 239 -4.86 -50.17 35.19
N GLY A 240 -5.61 -51.26 35.06
CA GLY A 240 -6.98 -51.27 34.49
C GLY A 240 -7.11 -52.01 33.16
N GLY A 241 -6.02 -52.54 32.61
CA GLY A 241 -6.05 -53.45 31.43
C GLY A 241 -6.04 -52.74 30.08
N ASN A 242 -6.03 -51.40 30.06
CA ASN A 242 -5.87 -50.62 28.83
C ASN A 242 -4.43 -50.75 28.31
N ARG A 243 -4.29 -50.91 27.00
CA ARG A 243 -2.98 -51.02 26.36
C ARG A 243 -2.32 -49.64 26.23
N GLN A 244 -1.05 -49.55 26.57
CA GLN A 244 -0.27 -48.32 26.41
C GLN A 244 0.34 -48.27 25.02
N LEU A 245 -0.01 -47.27 24.21
CA LEU A 245 0.68 -47.02 22.94
C LEU A 245 1.90 -46.15 23.20
N TYR A 246 2.93 -46.35 22.38
CA TYR A 246 4.12 -45.51 22.38
C TYR A 246 4.28 -44.93 20.99
N GLY A 247 4.78 -43.71 20.88
CA GLY A 247 4.95 -43.12 19.56
C GLY A 247 6.04 -42.08 19.48
N TYR A 248 6.61 -41.95 18.28
CA TYR A 248 7.74 -41.08 18.05
C TYR A 248 7.92 -40.78 16.56
N MET A 249 8.62 -39.69 16.25
CA MET A 249 8.93 -39.32 14.87
C MET A 249 9.81 -40.39 14.22
N ALA A 250 9.45 -40.81 13.01
CA ALA A 250 10.17 -41.87 12.31
C ALA A 250 11.58 -41.42 11.91
N THR A 251 12.59 -42.25 12.19
CA THR A 251 13.91 -42.15 11.57
C THR A 251 14.06 -43.18 10.47
N LYS A 252 15.14 -43.06 9.69
CA LYS A 252 15.45 -44.00 8.61
C LYS A 252 15.51 -45.44 9.12
N GLU A 253 16.14 -45.67 10.28
CA GLU A 253 16.29 -46.99 10.86
C GLU A 253 14.93 -47.62 11.21
N ASP A 254 13.99 -46.84 11.75
CA ASP A 254 12.66 -47.35 12.10
C ASP A 254 11.88 -47.82 10.88
N LEU A 255 11.98 -47.06 9.78
CA LEU A 255 11.29 -47.40 8.55
C LEU A 255 11.94 -48.58 7.83
N ASP A 256 13.24 -48.77 7.99
CA ASP A 256 13.93 -49.98 7.53
C ASP A 256 13.49 -51.20 8.34
N ILE A 257 13.34 -51.08 9.67
CA ILE A 257 12.76 -52.13 10.52
C ILE A 257 11.31 -52.42 10.13
N PHE A 258 10.51 -51.37 9.90
CA PHE A 258 9.12 -51.48 9.46
C PHE A 258 9.02 -52.28 8.14
N ASN A 259 9.95 -52.04 7.22
CA ASN A 259 9.97 -52.63 5.88
C ASN A 259 10.69 -53.98 5.78
N GLN A 260 11.28 -54.50 6.85
CA GLN A 260 12.11 -55.72 6.85
C GLN A 260 11.47 -56.93 6.13
N HIS A 261 10.14 -57.08 6.17
CA HIS A 261 9.40 -58.17 5.52
C HIS A 261 8.44 -57.71 4.42
N SER A 262 8.50 -56.45 4.02
CA SER A 262 7.64 -55.84 3.00
C SER A 262 8.37 -55.79 1.65
N GLN A 263 7.87 -56.52 0.65
CA GLN A 263 8.49 -56.61 -0.68
C GLN A 263 7.62 -55.94 -1.76
N GLY A 264 8.27 -55.28 -2.71
CA GLY A 264 7.61 -54.66 -3.87
C GLY A 264 6.57 -53.60 -3.46
N LYS A 265 5.29 -53.84 -3.77
CA LYS A 265 4.19 -52.87 -3.59
C LYS A 265 3.77 -52.67 -2.12
N SER A 266 4.09 -53.61 -1.21
CA SER A 266 3.76 -53.48 0.21
C SER A 266 4.82 -52.71 1.01
N ARG A 267 5.98 -52.42 0.40
CA ARG A 267 7.04 -51.63 1.02
C ARG A 267 6.62 -50.17 1.15
N LEU A 268 6.73 -49.62 2.36
CA LEU A 268 6.47 -48.21 2.64
C LEU A 268 7.58 -47.38 1.99
N LYS A 269 7.19 -46.47 1.11
CA LYS A 269 8.10 -45.55 0.42
C LYS A 269 8.32 -44.31 1.25
N PHE A 270 9.58 -43.90 1.40
CA PHE A 270 9.98 -42.67 2.07
C PHE A 270 11.30 -42.19 1.47
N ASP A 271 11.53 -40.88 1.56
CA ASP A 271 12.74 -40.21 1.14
C ASP A 271 13.37 -39.49 2.34
N MET A 272 14.71 -39.37 2.36
CA MET A 272 15.41 -38.51 3.31
C MET A 272 15.60 -37.14 2.66
N VAL A 273 15.10 -36.10 3.29
CA VAL A 273 15.09 -34.73 2.76
C VAL A 273 15.56 -33.74 3.80
N SER A 274 16.02 -32.58 3.32
CA SER A 274 16.40 -31.44 4.16
C SER A 274 15.19 -30.89 4.95
N TYR A 275 15.34 -30.73 6.28
CA TYR A 275 14.37 -30.04 7.12
C TYR A 275 14.20 -28.58 6.71
N TYR A 276 15.31 -27.91 6.38
CA TYR A 276 15.27 -26.52 5.94
C TYR A 276 14.45 -26.37 4.65
N GLU A 277 14.73 -27.18 3.63
CA GLU A 277 14.05 -27.10 2.33
C GLU A 277 12.55 -27.41 2.43
N LYS A 278 12.17 -28.46 3.17
CA LYS A 278 10.77 -28.93 3.19
C LYS A 278 9.89 -28.29 4.26
N VAL A 279 10.49 -27.75 5.32
CA VAL A 279 9.73 -27.22 6.47
C VAL A 279 10.05 -25.75 6.72
N SER A 280 11.32 -25.43 7.03
CA SER A 280 11.66 -24.06 7.49
C SER A 280 11.51 -23.01 6.39
N GLY A 281 11.97 -23.30 5.18
CA GLY A 281 11.86 -22.40 4.02
C GLY A 281 10.41 -22.07 3.69
N PRO A 282 9.53 -23.06 3.44
CA PRO A 282 8.11 -22.83 3.19
C PRO A 282 7.40 -22.10 4.34
N MET A 283 7.76 -22.38 5.61
CA MET A 283 7.19 -21.68 6.76
C MET A 283 7.57 -20.21 6.81
N ARG A 284 8.82 -19.88 6.48
CA ARG A 284 9.27 -18.49 6.37
C ARG A 284 8.50 -17.75 5.27
N GLN A 285 8.39 -18.38 4.10
CA GLN A 285 7.66 -17.82 2.97
C GLN A 285 6.17 -17.62 3.30
N MET A 286 5.51 -18.59 3.93
CA MET A 286 4.11 -18.42 4.37
C MET A 286 3.95 -17.28 5.37
N GLY A 287 4.94 -17.05 6.24
CA GLY A 287 4.97 -15.90 7.14
C GLY A 287 5.04 -14.57 6.39
N GLU A 288 5.94 -14.48 5.40
CA GLU A 288 6.10 -13.31 4.52
C GLU A 288 4.83 -13.06 3.68
N ASP A 289 4.27 -14.10 3.08
CA ASP A 289 3.04 -14.06 2.30
C ASP A 289 1.83 -13.63 3.16
N THR A 290 1.78 -14.06 4.42
CA THR A 290 0.72 -13.64 5.36
C THR A 290 0.80 -12.14 5.66
N GLN A 291 2.01 -11.59 5.78
CA GLN A 291 2.20 -10.14 5.94
C GLN A 291 1.77 -9.38 4.69
N LEU A 292 2.14 -9.88 3.51
CA LEU A 292 1.77 -9.29 2.24
C LEU A 292 0.24 -9.35 2.00
N LEU A 293 -0.41 -10.46 2.38
CA LEU A 293 -1.86 -10.61 2.33
C LEU A 293 -2.58 -9.57 3.18
N SER A 294 -2.05 -9.28 4.38
CA SER A 294 -2.57 -8.21 5.25
C SER A 294 -2.49 -6.84 4.58
N PHE A 295 -1.38 -6.55 3.90
CA PHE A 295 -1.21 -5.33 3.12
C PHE A 295 -2.24 -5.22 1.99
N TYR A 296 -2.37 -6.26 1.15
CA TYR A 296 -3.33 -6.26 0.04
C TYR A 296 -4.77 -6.13 0.52
N LYS A 297 -5.13 -6.78 1.64
CA LYS A 297 -6.47 -6.64 2.23
C LYS A 297 -6.78 -5.19 2.64
N LYS A 298 -5.80 -4.47 3.21
CA LYS A 298 -5.96 -3.05 3.54
C LYS A 298 -6.05 -2.18 2.28
N SER A 299 -5.23 -2.45 1.27
CA SER A 299 -5.26 -1.71 0.00
C SER A 299 -6.61 -1.87 -0.71
N TYR A 300 -7.10 -3.10 -0.82
CA TYR A 300 -8.39 -3.42 -1.44
C TYR A 300 -9.55 -2.75 -0.69
N ALA A 301 -9.52 -2.72 0.65
CA ALA A 301 -10.55 -2.04 1.43
C ALA A 301 -10.60 -0.52 1.15
N LYS A 302 -9.43 0.13 0.99
CA LYS A 302 -9.35 1.55 0.61
C LYS A 302 -9.92 1.79 -0.78
N GLU A 303 -9.52 0.97 -1.75
CA GLU A 303 -9.97 1.08 -3.14
C GLU A 303 -11.47 0.83 -3.29
N LYS A 304 -12.02 -0.12 -2.52
CA LYS A 304 -13.46 -0.36 -2.50
C LYS A 304 -14.22 0.86 -1.97
N LEU A 305 -13.73 1.47 -0.89
CA LEU A 305 -14.33 2.68 -0.33
C LEU A 305 -14.32 3.84 -1.34
N THR A 306 -13.19 4.07 -2.02
CA THR A 306 -13.09 5.13 -3.03
C THR A 306 -14.00 4.85 -4.22
N SER A 307 -14.10 3.59 -4.66
CA SER A 307 -15.03 3.19 -5.73
C SER A 307 -16.49 3.46 -5.35
N ASP A 308 -16.88 3.15 -4.11
CA ASP A 308 -18.26 3.36 -3.65
C ASP A 308 -18.59 4.86 -3.53
N ILE A 309 -17.65 5.68 -3.07
CA ILE A 309 -17.79 7.16 -3.06
C ILE A 309 -17.93 7.70 -4.48
N LEU A 310 -17.04 7.30 -5.39
CA LEU A 310 -17.09 7.75 -6.79
C LEU A 310 -18.40 7.36 -7.48
N LYS A 311 -18.93 6.18 -7.21
CA LYS A 311 -20.24 5.75 -7.73
C LYS A 311 -21.36 6.64 -7.19
N ALA A 312 -21.34 7.01 -5.92
CA ALA A 312 -22.32 7.92 -5.33
C ALA A 312 -22.25 9.31 -6.01
N ASP A 313 -21.04 9.86 -6.18
CA ASP A 313 -20.83 11.16 -6.82
C ASP A 313 -21.27 11.16 -8.29
N VAL A 314 -20.93 10.13 -9.04
CA VAL A 314 -21.39 9.95 -10.44
C VAL A 314 -22.91 9.85 -10.49
N GLY A 315 -23.54 9.19 -9.51
CA GLY A 315 -25.00 9.15 -9.36
C GLY A 315 -25.62 10.53 -9.20
N VAL A 316 -25.06 11.34 -8.28
CA VAL A 316 -25.51 12.72 -8.03
C VAL A 316 -25.32 13.60 -9.26
N LEU A 317 -24.16 13.55 -9.91
CA LEU A 317 -23.88 14.32 -11.13
C LEU A 317 -24.82 13.92 -12.28
N SER A 318 -25.09 12.63 -12.43
CA SER A 318 -26.01 12.13 -13.46
C SER A 318 -27.45 12.63 -13.23
N GLN A 319 -27.90 12.69 -11.98
CA GLN A 319 -29.19 13.25 -11.64
C GLN A 319 -29.25 14.75 -11.95
N ARG A 320 -28.25 15.51 -11.51
CA ARG A 320 -28.18 16.96 -11.75
C ARG A 320 -28.14 17.30 -13.25
N LEU A 321 -27.49 16.46 -14.06
CA LEU A 321 -27.47 16.61 -15.51
C LEU A 321 -28.87 16.40 -16.12
N LYS A 322 -29.65 15.42 -15.62
CA LYS A 322 -31.03 15.19 -16.08
C LYS A 322 -31.92 16.37 -15.73
N GLU A 323 -31.86 16.85 -14.49
CA GLU A 323 -32.60 18.02 -14.01
C GLU A 323 -32.29 19.25 -14.88
N THR A 324 -31.00 19.58 -15.06
CA THR A 324 -30.56 20.68 -15.94
C THR A 324 -31.07 20.52 -17.38
N ARG A 325 -31.13 19.29 -17.90
CA ARG A 325 -31.62 19.01 -19.26
C ARG A 325 -33.13 19.24 -19.36
N GLU A 326 -33.90 18.86 -18.35
CA GLU A 326 -35.34 19.08 -18.29
C GLU A 326 -35.68 20.56 -18.12
N GLU A 327 -34.98 21.26 -17.23
CA GLU A 327 -35.07 22.71 -17.07
C GLU A 327 -34.80 23.45 -18.40
N ASN A 328 -33.73 23.07 -19.12
CA ASN A 328 -33.43 23.65 -20.44
C ASN A 328 -34.54 23.40 -21.47
N LYS A 329 -35.21 22.24 -21.45
CA LYS A 329 -36.37 21.98 -22.32
C LYS A 329 -37.52 22.90 -21.96
N PHE A 330 -37.81 23.08 -20.67
CA PHE A 330 -38.86 23.96 -20.20
C PHE A 330 -38.60 25.41 -20.58
N VAL A 331 -37.38 25.91 -20.37
CA VAL A 331 -36.97 27.27 -20.75
C VAL A 331 -37.16 27.48 -22.26
N ARG A 332 -36.71 26.54 -23.10
CA ARG A 332 -36.91 26.62 -24.56
C ARG A 332 -38.38 26.62 -24.95
N LEU A 333 -39.21 25.80 -24.30
CA LEU A 333 -40.64 25.78 -24.57
C LEU A 333 -41.30 27.11 -24.18
N ARG A 334 -40.97 27.63 -23.00
CA ARG A 334 -41.45 28.93 -22.53
C ARG A 334 -41.08 30.07 -23.48
N SER A 335 -39.83 30.10 -23.96
CA SER A 335 -39.41 31.11 -24.94
C SER A 335 -40.16 31.01 -26.27
N LYS A 336 -40.50 29.80 -26.72
CA LYS A 336 -41.34 29.61 -27.93
C LYS A 336 -42.76 30.14 -27.73
N ILE A 337 -43.38 29.84 -26.59
CA ILE A 337 -44.72 30.33 -26.26
C ILE A 337 -44.72 31.86 -26.25
N GLN A 338 -43.76 32.48 -25.57
CA GLN A 338 -43.63 33.94 -25.53
C GLN A 338 -43.43 34.56 -26.91
N HIS A 339 -42.70 33.89 -27.81
CA HIS A 339 -42.51 34.38 -29.16
C HIS A 339 -43.80 34.31 -29.99
N GLU A 340 -44.60 33.24 -29.84
CA GLU A 340 -45.91 33.15 -30.50
C GLU A 340 -46.89 34.17 -29.93
N GLU A 341 -46.95 34.35 -28.61
CA GLU A 341 -47.78 35.38 -27.96
C GLU A 341 -47.44 36.79 -28.50
N HIS A 342 -46.15 37.12 -28.59
CA HIS A 342 -45.71 38.40 -29.16
C HIS A 342 -46.09 38.54 -30.64
N LYS A 343 -46.01 37.45 -31.41
CA LYS A 343 -46.41 37.45 -32.82
C LYS A 343 -47.91 37.66 -32.98
N GLU A 344 -48.74 36.97 -32.19
CA GLU A 344 -50.20 37.17 -32.17
C GLU A 344 -50.57 38.62 -31.79
N GLU A 345 -49.83 39.22 -30.86
CA GLU A 345 -49.99 40.63 -30.51
C GLU A 345 -49.66 41.56 -31.69
N MET A 346 -48.54 41.31 -32.39
CA MET A 346 -48.15 42.08 -33.59
C MET A 346 -49.18 41.94 -34.72
N ASP A 347 -49.68 40.74 -34.98
CA ASP A 347 -50.72 40.48 -35.99
C ASP A 347 -52.04 41.20 -35.62
N SER A 348 -52.38 41.22 -34.34
CA SER A 348 -53.53 41.95 -33.82
C SER A 348 -53.40 43.46 -34.04
N GLN A 349 -52.22 44.03 -33.78
CA GLN A 349 -51.95 45.45 -34.06
C GLN A 349 -52.00 45.77 -35.55
N GLU A 350 -51.43 44.92 -36.41
CA GLU A 350 -51.47 45.12 -37.86
C GLU A 350 -52.92 45.09 -38.38
N SER A 351 -53.71 44.13 -37.92
CA SER A 351 -55.13 44.03 -38.28
C SER A 351 -55.93 45.27 -37.84
N PHE A 352 -55.61 45.83 -36.67
CA PHE A 352 -56.24 47.05 -36.17
C PHE A 352 -55.97 48.24 -37.08
N PHE A 353 -54.72 48.47 -37.49
CA PHE A 353 -54.39 49.57 -38.40
C PHE A 353 -54.93 49.36 -39.82
N LYS A 354 -54.90 48.14 -40.34
CA LYS A 354 -55.53 47.78 -41.62
C LYS A 354 -57.02 48.12 -41.62
N ASN A 355 -57.74 47.75 -40.56
CA ASN A 355 -59.16 48.07 -40.40
C ASN A 355 -59.42 49.59 -40.33
N GLN A 356 -58.52 50.38 -39.73
CA GLN A 356 -58.65 51.85 -39.75
C GLN A 356 -58.47 52.42 -41.16
N LEU A 357 -57.48 51.94 -41.90
CA LEU A 357 -57.24 52.37 -43.28
C LEU A 357 -58.40 52.00 -44.19
N GLU A 358 -58.98 50.80 -44.02
CA GLU A 358 -60.15 50.37 -44.77
C GLU A 358 -61.33 51.31 -44.55
N LYS A 359 -61.61 51.71 -43.30
CA LYS A 359 -62.65 52.72 -42.98
C LYS A 359 -62.42 54.07 -43.66
N ILE A 360 -61.16 54.50 -43.78
CA ILE A 360 -60.81 55.75 -44.47
C ILE A 360 -61.06 55.59 -45.97
N HIS A 361 -60.64 54.47 -46.55
CA HIS A 361 -60.84 54.18 -47.98
C HIS A 361 -62.32 54.06 -48.35
N THR A 362 -63.14 53.36 -47.57
CA THR A 362 -64.58 53.26 -47.81
C THR A 362 -65.26 54.63 -47.71
N SER A 363 -64.89 55.44 -46.71
CA SER A 363 -65.42 56.80 -46.57
C SER A 363 -65.00 57.72 -47.73
N MET A 364 -63.79 57.55 -48.25
CA MET A 364 -63.32 58.28 -49.43
C MET A 364 -64.08 57.86 -50.69
N GLU A 365 -64.28 56.55 -50.89
CA GLU A 365 -65.03 56.01 -52.04
C GLU A 365 -66.50 56.44 -52.01
N GLU A 366 -67.14 56.45 -50.84
CA GLU A 366 -68.50 56.99 -50.67
C GLU A 366 -68.59 58.47 -51.07
N LYS A 367 -67.59 59.29 -50.74
CA LYS A 367 -67.53 60.71 -51.13
C LYS A 367 -67.31 60.88 -52.63
N GLU A 368 -66.44 60.07 -53.24
CA GLU A 368 -66.25 60.07 -54.70
C GLU A 368 -67.54 59.67 -55.41
N GLN A 369 -68.25 58.63 -54.95
CA GLN A 369 -69.56 58.22 -55.52
C GLN A 369 -70.64 59.31 -55.35
N MET A 370 -70.63 60.05 -54.24
CA MET A 370 -71.54 61.18 -54.03
C MET A 370 -71.25 62.33 -55.00
N LEU A 371 -69.97 62.63 -55.24
CA LEU A 371 -69.56 63.65 -56.21
C LEU A 371 -69.95 63.24 -57.64
N GLU A 372 -69.73 61.99 -58.01
CA GLU A 372 -70.11 61.45 -59.32
C GLU A 372 -71.63 61.56 -59.56
N LYS A 373 -72.44 61.24 -58.55
CA LYS A 373 -73.91 61.43 -58.61
C LYS A 373 -74.30 62.89 -58.79
N LEU A 374 -73.70 63.81 -58.05
CA LEU A 374 -73.97 65.25 -58.19
C LEU A 374 -73.64 65.78 -59.59
N LEU A 375 -72.51 65.35 -60.16
CA LEU A 375 -72.12 65.70 -61.52
C LEU A 375 -73.09 65.12 -62.55
N GLN A 376 -73.58 63.89 -62.34
CA GLN A 376 -74.57 63.26 -63.22
C GLN A 376 -75.96 63.92 -63.13
N ASP A 377 -76.37 64.33 -61.93
CA ASP A 377 -77.64 65.04 -61.72
C ASP A 377 -77.61 66.45 -62.34
N ASP A 378 -76.48 67.18 -62.27
CA ASP A 378 -76.32 68.47 -62.97
C ASP A 378 -76.38 68.31 -64.50
N ARG A 379 -75.75 67.25 -65.05
CA ARG A 379 -75.88 66.88 -66.47
C ARG A 379 -77.33 66.60 -66.85
N ASN A 380 -78.04 65.79 -66.07
CA ASN A 380 -79.42 65.41 -66.33
C ASN A 380 -80.41 66.59 -66.21
N ALA A 381 -80.27 67.44 -65.19
CA ALA A 381 -81.16 68.58 -64.93
C ALA A 381 -81.12 69.63 -66.06
N LYS A 382 -79.95 69.81 -66.70
CA LYS A 382 -79.76 70.76 -67.80
C LYS A 382 -80.12 70.18 -69.17
N GLN A 383 -80.12 68.85 -69.31
CA GLN A 383 -80.62 68.15 -70.51
C GLN A 383 -82.16 68.23 -70.63
N VAL A 384 -82.87 68.16 -69.50
CA VAL A 384 -84.34 68.29 -69.45
C VAL A 384 -84.84 69.69 -69.86
N GLY A 385 -83.99 70.72 -69.78
CA GLY A 385 -84.32 72.08 -70.26
C GLY A 385 -84.39 72.24 -71.79
N VAL A 386 -84.03 71.22 -72.57
CA VAL A 386 -83.84 71.31 -74.03
C VAL A 386 -84.98 70.68 -74.84
N ASP A 387 -85.82 69.81 -74.26
CA ASP A 387 -86.80 69.02 -75.02
C ASP A 387 -88.15 69.71 -75.33
N SER A 388 -88.27 71.03 -75.15
CA SER A 388 -89.47 71.79 -75.52
C SER A 388 -89.18 73.09 -76.28
N GLY A 389 -89.17 73.05 -77.62
CA GLY A 389 -89.03 74.23 -78.49
C GLY A 389 -89.11 73.97 -80.01
N SER A 390 -89.52 74.99 -80.77
CA SER A 390 -89.70 75.03 -82.25
C SER A 390 -88.40 74.90 -83.05
N ASN A 391 -88.50 74.52 -84.34
CA ASN A 391 -87.43 74.03 -85.23
C ASN A 391 -86.30 75.05 -85.56
N GLU A 392 -86.50 76.36 -85.38
CA GLU A 392 -85.47 77.40 -85.65
C GLU A 392 -84.71 77.84 -84.38
N ASP A 393 -85.24 77.58 -83.19
CA ASP A 393 -84.65 77.89 -81.88
C ASP A 393 -83.65 76.82 -81.41
N ARG A 394 -83.57 75.73 -82.17
CA ARG A 394 -82.79 74.52 -81.88
C ARG A 394 -81.31 74.70 -82.20
N GLN A 395 -80.96 75.40 -83.28
CA GLN A 395 -79.57 75.60 -83.71
C GLN A 395 -78.77 76.54 -82.79
N LEU A 396 -79.39 77.59 -82.24
CA LEU A 396 -78.73 78.50 -81.29
C LEU A 396 -78.54 77.84 -79.91
N LYS A 397 -79.54 77.08 -79.44
CA LYS A 397 -79.44 76.29 -78.20
C LYS A 397 -78.44 75.14 -78.32
N GLU A 398 -78.35 74.47 -79.48
CA GLU A 398 -77.33 73.45 -79.75
C GLU A 398 -75.90 74.01 -79.69
N VAL A 399 -75.66 75.23 -80.18
CA VAL A 399 -74.35 75.90 -80.08
C VAL A 399 -74.02 76.30 -78.63
N GLU A 400 -75.01 76.75 -77.86
CA GLU A 400 -74.85 77.10 -76.44
C GLU A 400 -74.63 75.86 -75.57
N VAL A 401 -75.33 74.77 -75.86
CA VAL A 401 -75.12 73.44 -75.27
C VAL A 401 -73.74 72.88 -75.65
N ALA A 402 -73.30 73.02 -76.90
CA ALA A 402 -71.97 72.57 -77.32
C ALA A 402 -70.84 73.33 -76.60
N LYS A 403 -70.97 74.66 -76.44
CA LYS A 403 -70.01 75.46 -75.65
C LYS A 403 -70.03 75.08 -74.17
N PHE A 404 -71.20 74.80 -73.59
CA PHE A 404 -71.31 74.35 -72.22
C PHE A 404 -70.68 72.96 -72.00
N ILE A 405 -70.92 72.03 -72.93
CA ILE A 405 -70.26 70.70 -72.93
C ILE A 405 -68.75 70.88 -73.01
N GLU A 406 -68.25 71.77 -73.89
CA GLU A 406 -66.81 72.03 -74.02
C GLU A 406 -66.19 72.62 -72.73
N VAL A 407 -66.89 73.50 -72.03
CA VAL A 407 -66.45 74.05 -70.73
C VAL A 407 -66.48 72.97 -69.65
N GLN A 408 -67.53 72.16 -69.57
CA GLN A 408 -67.63 71.06 -68.61
C GLN A 408 -66.60 69.96 -68.87
N THR A 409 -66.29 69.63 -70.12
CA THR A 409 -65.21 68.68 -70.44
C THR A 409 -63.86 69.21 -70.00
N LYS A 410 -63.61 70.53 -70.14
CA LYS A 410 -62.38 71.15 -69.61
C LYS A 410 -62.34 71.12 -68.09
N ASP A 411 -63.43 71.45 -67.41
CA ASP A 411 -63.51 71.39 -65.94
C ASP A 411 -63.30 69.96 -65.39
N ILE A 412 -63.82 68.94 -66.09
CA ILE A 412 -63.63 67.53 -65.73
C ILE A 412 -62.18 67.08 -65.98
N GLU A 413 -61.60 67.44 -67.13
CA GLU A 413 -60.19 67.16 -67.44
C GLU A 413 -59.25 67.83 -66.43
N GLU A 414 -59.54 69.06 -66.01
CA GLU A 414 -58.80 69.76 -64.95
C GLU A 414 -58.94 69.05 -63.58
N TYR A 415 -60.13 68.58 -63.22
CA TYR A 415 -60.32 67.79 -61.99
C TYR A 415 -59.58 66.44 -62.03
N GLU A 416 -59.65 65.72 -63.14
CA GLU A 416 -58.97 64.42 -63.30
C GLU A 416 -57.45 64.58 -63.25
N THR A 417 -56.90 65.59 -63.93
CA THR A 417 -55.46 65.87 -63.90
C THR A 417 -54.96 66.28 -62.51
N GLU A 418 -55.73 67.10 -61.78
CA GLU A 418 -55.39 67.46 -60.39
C GLU A 418 -55.54 66.27 -59.44
N ARG A 419 -56.57 65.43 -59.61
CA ARG A 419 -56.74 64.18 -58.85
C ARG A 419 -55.57 63.23 -59.08
N ASP A 420 -55.17 63.01 -60.33
CA ASP A 420 -54.06 62.14 -60.68
C ASP A 420 -52.74 62.67 -60.10
N ARG A 421 -52.54 64.00 -60.14
CA ARG A 421 -51.40 64.64 -59.49
C ARG A 421 -51.37 64.39 -57.99
N ILE A 422 -52.50 64.56 -57.30
CA ILE A 422 -52.61 64.31 -55.84
C ILE A 422 -52.36 62.82 -55.53
N ILE A 423 -52.87 61.90 -56.35
CA ILE A 423 -52.65 60.46 -56.20
C ILE A 423 -51.16 60.12 -56.38
N GLU A 424 -50.49 60.70 -57.38
CA GLU A 424 -49.06 60.49 -57.60
C GLU A 424 -48.19 61.08 -56.48
N GLU A 425 -48.52 62.27 -55.97
CA GLU A 425 -47.85 62.86 -54.80
C GLU A 425 -48.02 61.96 -53.56
N TYR A 426 -49.24 61.45 -53.29
CA TYR A 426 -49.51 60.49 -52.22
C TYR A 426 -48.72 59.18 -52.39
N LYS A 427 -48.68 58.61 -53.60
CA LYS A 427 -47.91 57.38 -53.90
C LYS A 427 -46.42 57.60 -53.63
N ASN A 428 -45.86 58.73 -54.09
CA ASN A 428 -44.46 59.09 -53.88
C ASN A 428 -44.13 59.26 -52.39
N GLU A 429 -44.99 59.93 -51.63
CA GLU A 429 -44.78 60.11 -50.18
C GLU A 429 -44.88 58.78 -49.41
N LYS A 430 -45.83 57.91 -49.79
CA LYS A 430 -45.92 56.55 -49.26
C LYS A 430 -44.68 55.70 -49.57
N LEU A 431 -44.09 55.89 -50.75
CA LEU A 431 -42.89 55.17 -51.17
C LEU A 431 -41.66 55.64 -50.38
N LYS A 432 -41.49 56.96 -50.19
CA LYS A 432 -40.44 57.52 -49.30
C LYS A 432 -40.59 57.03 -47.86
N MET A 433 -41.84 56.99 -47.36
CA MET A 433 -42.11 56.47 -46.02
C MET A 433 -41.71 54.99 -45.88
N ARG A 434 -42.06 54.14 -46.87
CA ARG A 434 -41.63 52.73 -46.89
C ARG A 434 -40.11 52.57 -46.97
N GLN A 435 -39.43 53.40 -47.76
CA GLN A 435 -37.96 53.37 -47.84
C GLN A 435 -37.31 53.65 -46.48
N ARG A 436 -37.76 54.70 -45.78
CA ARG A 436 -37.29 55.00 -44.41
C ARG A 436 -37.53 53.82 -43.46
N HIS A 437 -38.71 53.23 -43.50
CA HIS A 437 -39.04 52.06 -42.69
C HIS A 437 -38.09 50.87 -42.95
N PHE A 438 -37.82 50.55 -44.22
CA PHE A 438 -36.88 49.47 -44.55
C PHE A 438 -35.46 49.76 -44.08
N GLU A 439 -35.00 51.02 -44.16
CA GLU A 439 -33.69 51.41 -43.63
C GLU A 439 -33.62 51.23 -42.11
N GLU A 440 -34.67 51.60 -41.38
CA GLU A 440 -34.79 51.42 -39.94
C GLU A 440 -34.80 49.92 -39.56
N GLU A 441 -35.54 49.07 -40.28
CA GLU A 441 -35.54 47.61 -40.08
C GLU A 441 -34.15 46.99 -40.27
N VAL A 442 -33.44 47.39 -41.33
CA VAL A 442 -32.06 46.91 -41.58
C VAL A 442 -31.13 47.32 -40.45
N GLU A 443 -31.27 48.53 -39.90
CA GLU A 443 -30.44 48.98 -38.78
C GLU A 443 -30.75 48.20 -37.49
N LEU A 444 -32.01 47.91 -37.21
CA LEU A 444 -32.43 47.07 -36.08
C LEU A 444 -31.87 45.65 -36.20
N GLU A 445 -31.95 45.04 -37.37
CA GLU A 445 -31.42 43.69 -37.62
C GLU A 445 -29.90 43.63 -37.46
N LYS A 446 -29.18 44.67 -37.89
CA LYS A 446 -27.74 44.80 -37.64
C LYS A 446 -27.42 44.90 -36.15
N LYS A 447 -28.20 45.69 -35.38
CA LYS A 447 -28.05 45.80 -33.93
C LYS A 447 -28.30 44.46 -33.24
N LEU A 448 -29.37 43.76 -33.61
CA LEU A 448 -29.69 42.43 -33.07
C LEU A 448 -28.53 41.45 -33.33
N ASN A 449 -28.07 41.34 -34.58
CA ASN A 449 -26.97 40.45 -34.94
C ASN A 449 -25.68 40.78 -34.16
N ALA A 450 -25.35 42.06 -33.96
CA ALA A 450 -24.21 42.44 -33.13
C ALA A 450 -24.38 42.00 -31.67
N THR A 451 -25.57 42.17 -31.08
CA THR A 451 -25.85 41.73 -29.70
C THR A 451 -25.83 40.21 -29.54
N LEU A 452 -26.35 39.47 -30.52
CA LEU A 452 -26.29 38.01 -30.54
C LEU A 452 -24.86 37.51 -30.66
N ALA A 453 -24.03 38.12 -31.51
CA ALA A 453 -22.62 37.79 -31.62
C ALA A 453 -21.87 37.96 -30.29
N GLN A 454 -22.11 39.07 -29.58
CA GLN A 454 -21.55 39.31 -28.24
C GLN A 454 -22.02 38.27 -27.22
N LEU A 455 -23.31 37.88 -27.27
CA LEU A 455 -23.86 36.86 -26.39
C LEU A 455 -23.22 35.49 -26.65
N VAL A 456 -23.06 35.10 -27.92
CA VAL A 456 -22.38 33.85 -28.30
C VAL A 456 -20.95 33.85 -27.77
N GLU A 457 -20.18 34.91 -28.01
CA GLU A 457 -18.79 35.04 -27.55
C GLU A 457 -18.65 34.90 -26.03
N LYS A 458 -19.59 35.47 -25.26
CA LYS A 458 -19.63 35.36 -23.80
C LYS A 458 -19.86 33.93 -23.29
N HIS A 459 -20.55 33.10 -24.07
CA HIS A 459 -20.94 31.74 -23.69
C HIS A 459 -20.13 30.64 -24.40
N VAL A 460 -19.14 30.99 -25.23
CA VAL A 460 -18.18 30.02 -25.75
C VAL A 460 -17.38 29.44 -24.57
N PRO A 461 -17.38 28.11 -24.37
CA PRO A 461 -16.58 27.49 -23.33
C PRO A 461 -15.10 27.77 -23.58
N LYS A 462 -14.43 28.41 -22.63
CA LYS A 462 -12.96 28.48 -22.65
C LYS A 462 -12.43 27.06 -22.45
N ALA A 463 -11.60 26.59 -23.39
CA ALA A 463 -10.93 25.31 -23.27
C ALA A 463 -10.20 25.23 -21.91
N PRO A 464 -10.18 24.06 -21.23
CA PRO A 464 -9.33 23.88 -20.07
C PRO A 464 -7.90 24.16 -20.52
N ILE A 465 -7.24 25.09 -19.85
CA ILE A 465 -5.80 25.27 -19.97
C ILE A 465 -5.22 23.98 -19.40
N ASP A 466 -4.69 23.16 -20.31
CA ASP A 466 -3.83 22.04 -19.97
C ASP A 466 -2.54 22.66 -19.40
N ASP A 467 -2.51 22.87 -18.09
CA ASP A 467 -1.26 23.10 -17.37
C ASP A 467 -0.49 21.77 -17.36
N GLY A 468 0.09 21.47 -18.52
CA GLY A 468 1.25 20.60 -18.62
C GLY A 468 2.42 21.31 -17.96
N THR A 469 2.55 21.16 -16.64
CA THR A 469 3.86 21.30 -16.00
C THR A 469 4.59 19.98 -16.13
N ASP A 470 5.50 19.95 -17.10
CA ASP A 470 6.74 19.17 -17.04
C ASP A 470 7.44 19.44 -15.68
N GLU A 471 7.61 18.38 -14.88
CA GLU A 471 8.86 18.04 -14.16
C GLU A 471 8.77 16.63 -13.55
#